data_AF-A0A7X8GF70-F1
#
_entry.id   AF-A0A7X8GF70-F1
#
_cell.length_a   1.000
_cell.length_b   1.000
_cell.length_c   1.000
_cell.angle_alpha   90.00
_cell.angle_beta   90.00
_cell.angle_gamma   90.00
#
_symmetry.space_group_name_H-M   'P 1'
#
loop_
_entity.id
_entity.type
_entity.pdbx_description
1 polymer ?
#
loop_
_entity_poly.entity_id
_entity_poly.type
_entity_poly.pdbx_seq_one_letter_code
_entity_poly.pdbx_strand_id
1 'polypeptide(L)'
;MFEIQKLIWHTYCFTIGVDMFYDASKALHTNKQTAFSAGVHTGVEVYYMPFSFLMHIGVYTFHAHAEHQFFNRVALRYHARQSYCIQLGLKAHATTADFLEIGIGYTFPNIRNSNNEAKK
;
A
#
# COMPACT_ATOMS: atom_id res chain seq x y z
N MET A 1 4.71 -5.42 -1.10
CA MET A 1 4.72 -3.95 -1.28
C MET A 1 6.07 -3.40 -0.86
N PHE A 2 6.66 -2.54 -1.69
CA PHE A 2 7.87 -1.78 -1.36
C PHE A 2 7.57 -0.29 -1.41
N GLU A 3 7.86 0.41 -0.32
CA GLU A 3 7.52 1.82 -0.18
C GLU A 3 8.66 2.64 0.40
N ILE A 4 8.77 3.86 -0.13
CA ILE A 4 9.57 4.94 0.43
C ILE A 4 8.62 5.93 1.09
N GLN A 5 8.97 6.31 2.31
CA GLN A 5 8.17 7.18 3.16
C GLN A 5 8.96 8.43 3.51
N LYS A 6 8.35 9.59 3.29
CA LYS A 6 8.93 10.88 3.67
C LYS A 6 7.99 11.61 4.61
N LEU A 7 8.45 11.81 5.84
CA LEU A 7 7.73 12.60 6.84
C LEU A 7 7.65 14.06 6.36
N ILE A 8 6.44 14.59 6.20
CA ILE A 8 6.22 16.02 5.91
C ILE A 8 5.99 16.76 7.23
N TRP A 9 5.16 16.20 8.12
CA TRP A 9 4.85 16.75 9.44
C TRP A 9 4.85 15.62 10.47
N HIS A 10 4.95 15.96 11.77
CA HIS A 10 5.03 15.01 12.90
C HIS A 10 4.11 13.77 12.78
N THR A 11 2.94 13.91 12.16
CA THR A 11 1.93 12.85 11.95
C THR A 11 1.70 12.49 10.48
N TYR A 12 2.03 13.38 9.53
CA TYR A 12 1.75 13.19 8.11
C TYR A 12 3.00 12.78 7.34
N CYS A 13 2.90 11.67 6.65
CA CYS A 13 3.92 11.11 5.79
C CYS A 13 3.41 11.07 4.35
N PHE A 14 4.29 11.39 3.41
CA PHE A 14 4.08 11.14 2.00
C PHE A 14 4.71 9.81 1.62
N THR A 15 3.95 9.01 0.86
CA THR A 15 4.36 7.68 0.46
C THR A 15 4.40 7.59 -1.05
N ILE A 16 5.42 6.89 -1.55
CA ILE A 16 5.50 6.44 -2.93
C ILE A 16 6.02 5.02 -2.93
N GLY A 17 5.42 4.16 -3.75
CA GLY A 17 5.76 2.76 -3.74
C GLY A 17 5.33 2.03 -4.98
N VAL A 18 5.80 0.80 -5.02
CA VAL A 18 5.42 -0.19 -6.02
C VAL A 18 4.76 -1.36 -5.32
N ASP A 19 3.74 -1.85 -5.98
CA ASP A 19 2.97 -2.98 -5.52
C ASP A 19 2.89 -4.07 -6.56
N MET A 20 2.93 -5.29 -6.05
CA MET A 20 2.65 -6.51 -6.78
C MET A 20 1.46 -7.16 -6.10
N PHE A 21 0.43 -7.44 -6.87
CA PHE A 21 -0.82 -8.02 -6.40
C PHE A 21 -1.03 -9.38 -7.05
N TYR A 22 -1.54 -10.31 -6.26
CA TYR A 22 -1.97 -11.61 -6.71
C TYR A 22 -3.44 -11.79 -6.37
N ASP A 23 -4.28 -11.93 -7.40
CA ASP A 23 -5.72 -12.16 -7.24
C ASP A 23 -6.03 -13.65 -7.39
N ALA A 24 -6.25 -14.32 -6.26
CA ALA A 24 -6.53 -15.76 -6.22
C ALA A 24 -7.91 -16.10 -6.82
N SER A 25 -8.88 -15.18 -6.76
CA SER A 25 -10.23 -15.39 -7.30
C SER A 25 -10.20 -15.44 -8.84
N LYS A 26 -9.33 -14.65 -9.47
CA LYS A 26 -9.14 -14.67 -10.94
C LYS A 26 -8.37 -15.90 -11.42
N ALA A 27 -7.44 -16.42 -10.61
CA ALA A 27 -6.68 -17.63 -10.92
C ALA A 27 -7.57 -18.89 -11.06
N LEU A 28 -8.75 -18.90 -10.42
CA LEU A 28 -9.71 -20.01 -10.47
C LEU A 28 -10.63 -19.98 -11.70
N HIS A 29 -10.92 -18.79 -12.27
CA HIS A 29 -11.93 -18.63 -13.32
C HIS A 29 -11.39 -18.28 -14.71
N THR A 30 -10.21 -17.65 -14.85
CA THR A 30 -9.69 -17.22 -16.16
C THR A 30 -8.16 -17.22 -16.14
N ASN A 31 -7.59 -18.41 -16.37
CA ASN A 31 -6.19 -18.68 -16.75
C ASN A 31 -5.08 -18.07 -15.85
N LYS A 32 -4.15 -18.92 -15.37
CA LYS A 32 -3.14 -18.58 -14.35
C LYS A 32 -2.26 -17.34 -14.63
N GLN A 33 -2.08 -16.95 -15.89
CA GLN A 33 -1.22 -15.83 -16.28
C GLN A 33 -1.83 -14.44 -16.02
N THR A 34 -3.16 -14.36 -15.90
CA THR A 34 -3.92 -13.10 -15.76
C THR A 34 -4.05 -12.62 -14.31
N ALA A 35 -3.67 -13.47 -13.34
CA ALA A 35 -3.88 -13.26 -11.91
C ALA A 35 -2.85 -12.33 -11.25
N PHE A 36 -1.76 -12.03 -11.97
CA PHE A 36 -0.69 -11.17 -11.48
C PHE A 36 -0.86 -9.75 -12.02
N SER A 37 -0.77 -8.76 -11.13
CA SER A 37 -0.84 -7.35 -11.51
C SER A 37 0.20 -6.55 -10.75
N ALA A 38 0.78 -5.56 -11.41
CA ALA A 38 1.72 -4.63 -10.79
C ALA A 38 1.23 -3.19 -10.97
N GLY A 39 1.53 -2.36 -9.99
CA GLY A 39 1.17 -0.95 -10.00
C GLY A 39 2.16 -0.11 -9.23
N VAL A 40 2.12 1.19 -9.54
CA VAL A 40 2.77 2.23 -8.76
C VAL A 40 1.70 2.97 -8.00
N HIS A 41 2.00 3.39 -6.79
CA HIS A 41 1.09 4.19 -5.99
C HIS A 41 1.82 5.29 -5.26
N THR A 42 1.05 6.30 -4.92
CA THR A 42 1.49 7.40 -4.08
C THR A 42 0.35 7.86 -3.20
N GLY A 43 0.67 8.47 -2.07
CA GLY A 43 -0.35 9.11 -1.27
C GLY A 43 0.15 9.59 0.06
N VAL A 44 -0.78 9.63 1.01
CA VAL A 44 -0.54 10.16 2.33
C VAL A 44 -0.83 9.11 3.38
N GLU A 45 0.04 9.06 4.37
CA GLU A 45 -0.08 8.22 5.55
C GLU A 45 -0.17 9.11 6.78
N VAL A 46 -1.16 8.84 7.62
CA VAL A 46 -1.38 9.48 8.90
C VAL A 46 -1.02 8.49 9.99
N TYR A 47 0.03 8.80 10.74
CA TYR A 47 0.55 7.94 11.80
C TYR A 47 -0.24 8.09 13.10
N TYR A 48 -0.80 7.00 13.60
CA TYR A 48 -1.47 6.94 14.90
C TYR A 48 -1.03 5.68 15.65
N MET A 49 0.14 5.78 16.31
CA MET A 49 0.88 4.65 16.90
C MET A 49 -0.02 3.63 17.63
N PRO A 50 0.20 2.31 17.44
CA PRO A 50 1.12 1.63 16.49
C PRO A 50 0.54 1.50 15.06
N PHE A 51 -0.64 2.07 14.83
CA PHE A 51 -1.34 2.02 13.56
C PHE A 51 -1.06 3.24 12.70
N SER A 52 -1.49 3.18 11.47
CA SER A 52 -1.44 4.28 10.53
C SER A 52 -2.56 4.11 9.51
N PHE A 53 -3.14 5.22 9.11
CA PHE A 53 -4.15 5.26 8.06
C PHE A 53 -3.50 5.74 6.79
N LEU A 54 -3.71 5.01 5.70
CA LEU A 54 -3.16 5.32 4.40
C LEU A 54 -4.26 5.57 3.40
N MET A 55 -4.05 6.63 2.62
CA MET A 55 -4.85 6.93 1.45
C MET A 55 -3.91 7.03 0.27
N HIS A 56 -3.98 6.05 -0.63
CA HIS A 56 -3.17 5.99 -1.83
C HIS A 56 -4.04 6.12 -3.08
N ILE A 57 -3.48 6.80 -4.07
CA ILE A 57 -3.90 6.73 -5.45
C ILE A 57 -2.78 6.07 -6.25
N GLY A 58 -3.13 5.12 -7.10
CA GLY A 58 -2.15 4.42 -7.89
C GLY A 58 -2.63 4.14 -9.29
N VAL A 59 -1.66 3.81 -10.14
CA VAL A 59 -1.85 3.43 -11.53
C VAL A 59 -1.32 2.03 -11.72
N TYR A 60 -2.09 1.19 -12.40
CA TYR A 60 -1.61 -0.12 -12.83
C TYR A 60 -0.65 0.03 -14.01
N THR A 61 0.60 -0.40 -13.84
CA THR A 61 1.60 -0.45 -14.91
C THR A 61 1.56 -1.76 -15.68
N PHE A 62 1.12 -2.83 -15.02
CA PHE A 62 0.90 -4.13 -15.63
C PHE A 62 -0.44 -4.68 -15.15
N HIS A 63 -1.46 -4.60 -16.00
CA HIS A 63 -2.79 -5.15 -15.75
C HIS A 63 -3.23 -5.96 -16.95
N ALA A 64 -3.67 -7.19 -16.72
CA ALA A 64 -4.14 -8.05 -17.79
C ALA A 64 -5.59 -7.75 -18.25
N HIS A 65 -6.31 -6.88 -17.53
CA HIS A 65 -7.62 -6.34 -17.92
C HIS A 65 -7.72 -4.82 -17.73
N ALA A 66 -7.37 -4.08 -18.79
CA ALA A 66 -7.20 -2.63 -18.79
C ALA A 66 -8.52 -1.81 -18.86
N GLU A 67 -9.54 -2.13 -18.06
CA GLU A 67 -10.75 -1.28 -18.04
C GLU A 67 -10.60 -0.05 -17.12
N HIS A 68 -9.77 -0.15 -16.07
CA HIS A 68 -9.49 0.97 -15.18
C HIS A 68 -8.00 1.05 -14.85
N GLN A 69 -7.34 2.11 -15.34
CA GLN A 69 -5.92 2.34 -15.12
C GLN A 69 -5.61 2.85 -13.70
N PHE A 70 -6.57 3.50 -13.06
CA PHE A 70 -6.41 4.12 -11.75
C PHE A 70 -7.12 3.30 -10.66
N PHE A 71 -6.50 3.20 -9.50
CA PHE A 71 -7.10 2.65 -8.29
C PHE A 71 -6.93 3.60 -7.12
N ASN A 72 -7.94 3.64 -6.27
CA ASN A 72 -7.85 4.28 -4.96
C ASN A 72 -7.74 3.18 -3.90
N ARG A 73 -6.90 3.39 -2.91
CA ARG A 73 -6.76 2.49 -1.76
C ARG A 73 -6.86 3.27 -0.47
N VAL A 74 -7.70 2.78 0.42
CA VAL A 74 -7.70 3.18 1.83
C VAL A 74 -7.22 1.98 2.64
N ALA A 75 -6.21 2.15 3.48
CA ALA A 75 -5.68 1.04 4.27
C ALA A 75 -5.39 1.42 5.71
N LEU A 76 -5.59 0.45 6.61
CA LEU A 76 -5.06 0.46 7.95
C LEU A 76 -3.76 -0.34 7.96
N ARG A 77 -2.70 0.25 8.47
CA ARG A 77 -1.39 -0.40 8.56
C ARG A 77 -0.91 -0.46 9.99
N TYR A 78 -0.49 -1.65 10.38
CA TYR A 78 0.14 -1.94 11.65
C TYR A 78 1.67 -2.03 11.48
N HIS A 79 2.39 -1.26 12.28
CA HIS A 79 3.85 -1.22 12.26
C HIS A 79 4.41 -2.17 13.33
N ALA A 80 4.80 -3.37 12.93
CA ALA A 80 5.30 -4.40 13.86
C ALA A 80 6.78 -4.19 14.26
N ARG A 81 7.60 -3.66 13.33
CA ARG A 81 9.01 -3.26 13.55
C ARG A 81 9.35 -2.06 12.67
N GLN A 82 10.56 -1.50 12.80
CA GLN A 82 11.01 -0.32 12.04
C GLN A 82 10.88 -0.42 10.51
N SER A 83 10.93 -1.64 9.96
CA SER A 83 10.93 -1.87 8.52
C SER A 83 9.82 -2.81 8.02
N TYR A 84 9.08 -3.45 8.93
CA TYR A 84 8.03 -4.41 8.58
C TYR A 84 6.67 -3.90 9.00
N CYS A 85 5.74 -3.91 8.05
CA CYS A 85 4.37 -3.51 8.28
C CYS A 85 3.39 -4.55 7.73
N ILE A 86 2.24 -4.64 8.39
CA ILE A 86 1.10 -5.42 7.92
C ILE A 86 0.03 -4.41 7.54
N GLN A 87 -0.59 -4.59 6.38
CA GLN A 87 -1.65 -3.72 5.90
C GLN A 87 -2.93 -4.50 5.69
N LEU A 88 -4.04 -3.86 6.05
CA LEU A 88 -5.38 -4.23 5.69
C LEU A 88 -5.96 -3.08 4.86
N GLY A 89 -6.10 -3.29 3.56
CA GLY A 89 -6.52 -2.28 2.60
C GLY A 89 -7.85 -2.61 1.95
N LEU A 90 -8.60 -1.59 1.57
CA LEU A 90 -9.73 -1.68 0.66
C LEU A 90 -9.33 -0.94 -0.61
N LYS A 91 -9.33 -1.64 -1.74
CA LYS A 91 -9.19 -1.01 -3.06
C LYS A 91 -10.54 -0.78 -3.71
N ALA A 92 -10.70 0.41 -4.27
CA ALA A 92 -11.85 0.80 -5.04
C ALA A 92 -11.43 1.21 -6.46
N HIS A 93 -12.21 0.77 -7.45
CA HIS A 93 -12.12 1.25 -8.82
C HIS A 93 -13.25 2.25 -9.05
N ALA A 94 -12.89 3.52 -9.27
CA ALA A 94 -13.79 4.65 -9.49
C ALA A 94 -14.89 4.84 -8.42
N THR A 95 -15.90 3.98 -8.38
CA THR A 95 -17.10 4.10 -7.53
C THR A 95 -17.51 2.77 -6.86
N THR A 96 -16.92 1.63 -7.22
CA THR A 96 -17.19 0.32 -6.60
C THR A 96 -16.03 -0.13 -5.71
N ALA A 97 -16.36 -0.49 -4.47
CA ALA A 97 -15.42 -1.07 -3.51
C ALA A 97 -15.38 -2.58 -3.72
N ASP A 98 -14.33 -3.06 -4.39
CA ASP A 98 -14.33 -4.42 -4.93
C ASP A 98 -13.54 -5.41 -4.07
N PHE A 99 -12.44 -4.99 -3.42
CA PHE A 99 -11.49 -5.95 -2.85
C PHE A 99 -10.89 -5.52 -1.51
N LEU A 100 -11.04 -6.40 -0.52
CA LEU A 100 -10.25 -6.40 0.71
C LEU A 100 -8.87 -7.01 0.41
N GLU A 101 -7.82 -6.27 0.75
CA GLU A 101 -6.43 -6.65 0.59
C GLU A 101 -5.80 -6.85 1.96
N ILE A 102 -5.15 -8.00 2.16
CA ILE A 102 -4.24 -8.22 3.27
C ILE A 102 -2.84 -8.28 2.67
N GLY A 103 -1.96 -7.41 3.13
CA GLY A 103 -0.63 -7.25 2.58
C GLY A 103 0.43 -7.20 3.66
N ILE A 104 1.63 -7.66 3.31
CA ILE A 104 2.84 -7.44 4.10
C ILE A 104 3.75 -6.52 3.30
N GLY A 105 4.27 -5.51 3.97
CA GLY A 105 5.08 -4.46 3.38
C GLY A 105 6.46 -4.40 4.00
N TYR A 106 7.43 -4.04 3.17
CA TYR A 106 8.73 -3.58 3.62
C TYR A 106 8.83 -2.08 3.39
N THR A 107 9.15 -1.35 4.44
CA THR A 107 9.38 0.09 4.40
C THR A 107 10.84 0.36 4.75
N PHE A 108 11.50 1.21 3.97
CA PHE A 108 12.83 1.69 4.34
C PHE A 108 12.76 2.41 5.69
N PRO A 109 13.77 2.26 6.57
CA PRO A 109 13.70 2.63 7.98
C PRO A 109 13.02 3.98 8.19
N ASN A 110 11.90 3.93 8.89
CA ASN A 110 11.00 5.04 9.12
C ASN A 110 11.76 6.20 9.80
N ILE A 111 11.80 7.37 9.14
CA ILE A 111 12.50 8.58 9.60
C ILE A 111 12.06 8.96 11.04
N ARG A 112 10.82 8.63 11.43
CA ARG A 112 10.31 8.93 12.77
C ARG A 112 10.87 8.01 13.87
N ASN A 113 11.16 6.74 13.58
CA ASN A 113 11.83 5.86 14.55
C ASN A 113 13.32 6.18 14.65
N SER A 114 13.98 6.58 13.55
CA SER A 114 15.35 7.10 13.60
C SER A 114 15.47 8.34 14.52
N ASN A 115 14.49 9.25 14.47
CA ASN A 115 14.47 10.42 15.36
C ASN A 115 14.16 10.09 16.83
N ASN A 116 13.41 9.02 17.12
CA ASN A 116 13.18 8.56 18.50
C ASN A 116 14.37 7.78 19.06
N GLU A 117 15.13 7.08 18.22
CA GLU A 117 16.39 6.43 18.61
C GLU A 117 17.54 7.44 18.76
N ALA A 118 17.58 8.49 17.95
CA ALA A 118 18.54 9.60 18.11
C ALA A 118 18.29 10.48 19.35
N LYS A 119 17.18 10.26 20.05
CA LYS A 119 16.82 10.95 21.31
C LYS A 119 17.04 10.10 22.57
N LYS A 120 17.57 8.88 22.44
CA LYS A 120 18.05 8.07 23.56
C LYS A 120 19.57 8.15 23.67
#